data_AF-A0A7S1QBN0-F1
#
_entry.id   AF-A0A7S1QBN0-F1
#
_cell.length_a   1.000
_cell.length_b   1.000
_cell.length_c   1.000
_cell.angle_alpha   90.00
_cell.angle_beta   90.00
_cell.angle_gamma   90.00
#
_symmetry.space_group_name_H-M   'P 1'
#
loop_
_entity.id
_entity.type
_entity.pdbx_description
1 polymer ?
#
loop_
_entity_poly.entity_id
_entity_poly.type
_entity_poly.pdbx_seq_one_letter_code
_entity_poly.pdbx_strand_id
1 'polypeptide(L)'
;PLFTYGKDNKFVPRKYEETFRAIQAGECRSYFDAGLDDERVAELCKVLRDSAVRGLNLGVNRIGREGLRALFDMPSLRASLRTLLLMSNCIGEDCVELISDAIPRLRSLRKLTLETNPICELPKAREALLSAWTAAGKEPRGLLFFY
;
A
#
# COMPACT_ATOMS: atom_id res chain seq x y z
N PRO A 1 -21.06 -20.10 27.09
CA PRO A 1 -21.70 -19.05 26.27
C PRO A 1 -21.02 -17.68 26.45
N LEU A 2 -20.68 -17.01 25.35
CA LEU A 2 -20.82 -15.54 25.21
C LEU A 2 -20.71 -15.17 23.72
N PHE A 3 -21.73 -14.48 23.21
CA PHE A 3 -21.87 -13.77 21.93
C PHE A 3 -21.02 -14.16 20.71
N THR A 4 -21.62 -14.98 19.85
CA THR A 4 -21.47 -14.83 18.40
C THR A 4 -22.15 -13.54 17.93
N TYR A 5 -21.40 -12.61 17.35
CA TYR A 5 -21.90 -11.69 16.32
C TYR A 5 -21.15 -12.08 15.03
N GLY A 6 -21.79 -12.42 13.92
CA GLY A 6 -23.19 -12.20 13.57
C GLY A 6 -23.38 -11.81 12.10
N LYS A 7 -22.28 -11.66 11.34
CA LYS A 7 -22.27 -11.46 9.88
C LYS A 7 -20.89 -11.78 9.28
N ASP A 8 -20.33 -12.96 9.59
CA ASP A 8 -19.04 -13.40 9.05
C ASP A 8 -19.09 -13.50 7.52
N ASN A 9 -18.51 -12.50 6.83
CA ASN A 9 -18.43 -12.48 5.39
C ASN A 9 -17.32 -13.44 4.91
N LYS A 10 -17.68 -14.72 4.75
CA LYS A 10 -16.77 -15.84 4.44
C LYS A 10 -15.96 -15.68 3.14
N PHE A 11 -16.23 -14.65 2.32
CA PHE A 11 -15.39 -14.26 1.19
C PHE A 11 -14.09 -13.56 1.58
N VAL A 12 -14.06 -12.82 2.70
CA VAL A 12 -12.90 -11.98 3.04
C VAL A 12 -11.67 -12.82 3.41
N PRO A 13 -11.73 -13.82 4.32
CA PRO A 13 -10.54 -14.57 4.72
C PRO A 13 -9.87 -15.30 3.54
N ARG A 14 -10.64 -15.89 2.63
CA ARG A 14 -10.08 -16.61 1.46
C ARG A 14 -9.31 -15.70 0.51
N LYS A 15 -9.78 -14.48 0.26
CA LYS A 15 -9.08 -13.52 -0.63
C LYS A 15 -7.78 -13.00 0.00
N TYR A 16 -7.73 -12.95 1.33
CA TYR A 16 -6.49 -12.75 2.08
C TYR A 16 -5.58 -13.99 1.98
N GLU A 17 -6.08 -15.21 2.27
CA GLU A 17 -5.32 -16.47 2.19
C GLU A 17 -4.71 -16.76 0.80
N GLU A 18 -5.43 -16.50 -0.29
CA GLU A 18 -4.93 -16.69 -1.66
C GLU A 18 -3.75 -15.75 -1.96
N THR A 19 -3.81 -14.52 -1.45
CA THR A 19 -2.67 -13.59 -1.49
C THR A 19 -1.53 -14.06 -0.56
N PHE A 20 -1.89 -14.63 0.60
CA PHE A 20 -0.96 -15.11 1.63
C PHE A 20 -0.15 -16.34 1.18
N ARG A 21 -0.75 -17.26 0.42
CA ARG A 21 -0.04 -18.46 -0.10
C ARG A 21 0.92 -18.12 -1.24
N ALA A 22 0.67 -17.07 -2.01
CA ALA A 22 1.62 -16.57 -3.02
C ALA A 22 2.93 -16.00 -2.43
N ILE A 23 3.03 -15.87 -1.10
CA ILE A 23 4.20 -15.35 -0.36
C ILE A 23 5.19 -16.45 0.02
N GLN A 24 4.81 -17.73 -0.02
CA GLN A 24 5.67 -18.86 0.40
C GLN A 24 6.77 -19.26 -0.62
N ALA A 25 7.37 -18.27 -1.28
CA ALA A 25 8.60 -18.40 -2.07
C ALA A 25 9.55 -17.19 -1.91
N GLY A 26 9.36 -16.37 -0.87
CA GLY A 26 10.17 -15.18 -0.58
C GLY A 26 9.58 -13.88 -1.12
N GLU A 27 10.41 -12.82 -1.11
CA GLU A 27 10.16 -11.51 -1.74
C GLU A 27 8.94 -10.68 -1.26
N CYS A 28 8.13 -11.15 -0.32
CA CYS A 28 7.08 -10.34 0.31
C CYS A 28 7.37 -10.08 1.79
N ARG A 29 7.07 -8.86 2.26
CA ARG A 29 7.26 -8.37 3.63
C ARG A 29 5.95 -7.78 4.17
N SER A 30 5.70 -7.94 5.47
CA SER A 30 4.48 -7.46 6.12
C SER A 30 4.81 -6.89 7.50
N TYR A 31 4.41 -5.64 7.72
CA TYR A 31 4.53 -4.89 8.96
C TYR A 31 3.15 -4.31 9.31
N PHE A 32 2.12 -5.16 9.22
CA PHE A 32 0.75 -4.81 9.57
C PHE A 32 0.63 -4.65 11.08
N ASP A 33 0.02 -3.55 11.55
CA ASP A 33 -0.09 -3.19 12.98
C ASP A 33 1.26 -3.29 13.74
N ALA A 34 2.33 -2.84 13.08
CA ALA A 34 3.69 -2.82 13.62
C ALA A 34 4.02 -1.50 14.36
N GLY A 35 3.05 -0.58 14.47
CA GLY A 35 3.24 0.73 15.09
C GLY A 35 4.29 1.57 14.37
N LEU A 36 4.32 1.53 13.03
CA LEU A 36 5.21 2.37 12.23
C LEU A 36 4.66 3.79 12.11
N ASP A 37 5.49 4.76 12.43
CA ASP A 37 5.40 6.18 12.10
C ASP A 37 6.35 6.48 10.92
N ASP A 38 6.41 7.74 10.47
CA ASP A 38 7.22 8.15 9.32
C ASP A 38 8.73 7.94 9.57
N GLU A 39 9.17 8.17 10.81
CA GLU A 39 10.54 7.89 11.28
C GLU A 39 10.87 6.40 11.17
N ARG A 40 10.01 5.51 11.71
CA ARG A 40 10.20 4.05 11.62
C ARG A 40 10.11 3.52 10.20
N VAL A 41 9.29 4.12 9.33
CA VAL A 41 9.31 3.82 7.89
C VAL A 41 10.66 4.23 7.28
N ALA A 42 11.18 5.40 7.61
CA ALA A 42 12.50 5.83 7.12
C ALA A 42 13.64 4.92 7.61
N GLU A 43 13.54 4.33 8.81
CA GLU A 43 14.46 3.30 9.29
C GLU A 43 14.28 1.96 8.56
N LEU A 44 13.05 1.49 8.41
CA LEU A 44 12.70 0.30 7.64
C LEU A 44 13.22 0.40 6.19
N CYS A 45 13.17 1.59 5.59
CA CYS A 45 13.69 1.85 4.26
C CYS A 45 15.24 1.79 4.17
N LYS A 46 15.96 1.93 5.28
CA LYS A 46 17.41 1.64 5.33
C LYS A 46 17.65 0.13 5.29
N VAL A 47 16.85 -0.64 6.03
CA VAL A 47 16.95 -2.12 6.12
C VAL A 47 16.50 -2.82 4.84
N LEU A 48 15.43 -2.33 4.19
CA LEU A 48 14.90 -2.90 2.95
C LEU A 48 15.59 -2.39 1.68
N ARG A 49 16.56 -1.47 1.80
CA ARG A 49 17.23 -0.79 0.67
C ARG A 49 17.66 -1.74 -0.44
N ASP A 50 18.34 -2.83 -0.08
CA ASP A 50 18.92 -3.80 -1.01
C ASP A 50 18.11 -5.11 -1.08
N SER A 51 16.91 -5.14 -0.46
CA SER A 51 16.00 -6.28 -0.52
C SER A 51 15.16 -6.28 -1.80
N ALA A 52 15.07 -7.44 -2.45
CA ALA A 52 14.11 -7.68 -3.54
C ALA A 52 12.68 -7.84 -2.99
N VAL A 53 11.98 -6.72 -2.78
CA VAL A 53 10.62 -6.68 -2.23
C VAL A 53 9.58 -6.58 -3.37
N ARG A 54 8.97 -7.71 -3.74
CA ARG A 54 7.84 -7.78 -4.67
C ARG A 54 6.49 -7.46 -4.03
N GLY A 55 6.33 -7.69 -2.73
CA GLY A 55 5.12 -7.34 -1.99
C GLY A 55 5.45 -6.68 -0.66
N LEU A 56 4.81 -5.56 -0.36
CA LEU A 56 4.98 -4.84 0.90
C LEU A 56 3.63 -4.48 1.50
N ASN A 57 3.37 -4.98 2.70
CA ASN A 57 2.19 -4.65 3.50
C ASN A 57 2.60 -3.75 4.68
N LEU A 58 2.01 -2.56 4.73
CA LEU A 58 2.18 -1.53 5.74
C LEU A 58 0.81 -1.09 6.30
N GLY A 59 -0.22 -1.92 6.17
CA GLY A 59 -1.57 -1.61 6.64
C GLY A 59 -1.67 -1.46 8.16
N VAL A 60 -2.59 -0.62 8.65
CA VAL A 60 -2.77 -0.30 10.08
C VAL A 60 -1.46 0.22 10.69
N ASN A 61 -1.06 1.41 10.28
CA ASN A 61 0.10 2.13 10.82
C ASN A 61 -0.21 3.65 10.84
N ARG A 62 0.80 4.49 11.07
CA ARG A 62 0.66 5.96 11.19
C ARG A 62 1.45 6.69 10.10
N ILE A 63 1.49 6.11 8.90
CA ILE A 63 2.30 6.59 7.79
C ILE A 63 1.61 7.79 7.14
N GLY A 64 2.31 8.91 7.09
CA GLY A 64 1.95 10.14 6.38
C GLY A 64 2.90 10.43 5.22
N ARG A 65 3.05 11.71 4.88
CA ARG A 65 3.79 12.15 3.68
C ARG A 65 5.28 11.83 3.72
N GLU A 66 5.96 11.95 4.85
CA GLU A 66 7.42 11.77 4.90
C GLU A 66 7.81 10.29 4.94
N GLY A 67 6.96 9.42 5.50
CA GLY A 67 7.11 7.97 5.44
C GLY A 67 6.85 7.45 4.03
N LEU A 68 5.81 7.94 3.35
CA LEU A 68 5.60 7.67 1.92
C LEU A 68 6.77 8.16 1.06
N ARG A 69 7.34 9.32 1.37
CA ARG A 69 8.50 9.89 0.65
C ARG A 69 9.72 8.99 0.81
N ALA A 70 10.07 8.61 2.05
CA ALA A 70 11.15 7.68 2.33
C ALA A 70 10.95 6.32 1.62
N LEU A 71 9.70 5.86 1.54
CA LEU A 71 9.32 4.64 0.83
C LEU A 71 9.54 4.75 -0.69
N PHE A 72 9.03 5.80 -1.33
CA PHE A 72 9.13 5.96 -2.79
C PHE A 72 10.55 6.30 -3.27
N ASP A 73 11.36 6.92 -2.42
CA ASP A 73 12.80 7.11 -2.63
C ASP A 73 13.66 5.86 -2.28
N MET A 74 13.04 4.67 -2.22
CA MET A 74 13.73 3.37 -2.38
C MET A 74 13.66 2.82 -3.82
N PRO A 75 14.62 3.13 -4.70
CA PRO A 75 14.80 2.00 -6.55
C PRO A 75 14.84 0.48 -6.44
N SER A 76 14.94 -0.09 -5.23
CA SER A 76 14.61 -1.50 -5.02
C SER A 76 13.12 -1.75 -5.24
N LEU A 77 12.24 -0.89 -4.71
CA LEU A 77 10.81 -0.93 -5.00
C LEU A 77 10.53 -0.58 -6.47
N ARG A 78 11.22 0.45 -7.00
CA ARG A 78 11.04 0.94 -8.38
C ARG A 78 11.35 -0.14 -9.42
N ALA A 79 12.21 -1.10 -9.09
CA ALA A 79 12.50 -2.31 -9.89
C ALA A 79 11.58 -3.51 -9.60
N SER A 80 11.37 -3.87 -8.33
CA SER A 80 10.79 -5.18 -7.97
C SER A 80 9.35 -5.18 -7.46
N LEU A 81 8.86 -4.06 -6.90
CA LEU A 81 7.58 -4.02 -6.20
C LEU A 81 6.39 -4.20 -7.15
N ARG A 82 5.56 -5.21 -6.87
CA ARG A 82 4.31 -5.54 -7.58
C ARG A 82 3.07 -5.20 -6.77
N THR A 83 3.13 -5.30 -5.45
CA THR A 83 2.00 -5.05 -4.54
C THR A 83 2.42 -4.17 -3.37
N LEU A 84 1.72 -3.05 -3.18
CA LEU A 84 1.84 -2.17 -2.02
C LEU A 84 0.49 -2.07 -1.30
N LEU A 85 0.45 -2.38 -0.01
CA LEU A 85 -0.74 -2.24 0.82
C LEU A 85 -0.49 -1.19 1.90
N LEU A 86 -1.28 -0.11 1.89
CA LEU A 86 -1.16 1.04 2.79
C LEU A 86 -2.49 1.36 3.49
N MET A 87 -3.39 0.37 3.62
CA MET A 87 -4.70 0.58 4.23
C MET A 87 -4.60 1.10 5.68
N SER A 88 -5.55 1.89 6.15
CA SER A 88 -5.59 2.37 7.55
C SER A 88 -4.27 3.06 7.97
N ASN A 89 -3.95 4.16 7.30
CA ASN A 89 -2.79 5.02 7.58
C ASN A 89 -3.22 6.51 7.59
N CYS A 90 -2.25 7.41 7.76
CA CYS A 90 -2.47 8.86 7.87
C CYS A 90 -2.31 9.60 6.51
N ILE A 91 -2.59 8.92 5.39
CA ILE A 91 -2.37 9.46 4.04
C ILE A 91 -3.50 10.45 3.69
N GLY A 92 -3.16 11.74 3.54
CA GLY A 92 -4.09 12.85 3.29
C GLY A 92 -4.02 13.47 1.89
N GLU A 93 -4.64 14.65 1.72
CA GLU A 93 -4.59 15.43 0.46
C GLU A 93 -3.15 15.83 0.10
N ASP A 94 -2.35 16.12 1.12
CA ASP A 94 -0.92 16.42 1.03
C ASP A 94 -0.10 15.31 0.36
N CYS A 95 -0.58 14.07 0.38
CA CYS A 95 0.10 12.92 -0.21
C CYS A 95 -0.20 12.73 -1.71
N VAL A 96 -1.17 13.46 -2.29
CA VAL A 96 -1.66 13.23 -3.67
C VAL A 96 -0.56 13.40 -4.72
N GLU A 97 0.17 14.51 -4.70
CA GLU A 97 1.26 14.80 -5.63
C GLU A 97 2.37 13.75 -5.53
N LEU A 98 2.79 13.45 -4.29
CA LEU A 98 3.87 12.52 -3.98
C LEU A 98 3.59 11.09 -4.50
N ILE A 99 2.35 10.61 -4.32
CA ILE A 99 1.94 9.31 -4.84
C ILE A 99 1.81 9.36 -6.37
N SER A 100 1.30 10.46 -6.94
CA SER A 100 1.16 10.66 -8.39
C SER A 100 2.52 10.60 -9.10
N ASP A 101 3.55 11.26 -8.56
CA ASP A 101 4.92 11.24 -9.09
C ASP A 101 5.62 9.88 -8.87
N ALA A 102 5.26 9.16 -7.81
CA ALA A 102 5.80 7.83 -7.53
C ALA A 102 5.26 6.73 -8.46
N ILE A 103 3.97 6.82 -8.86
CA ILE A 103 3.29 5.81 -9.67
C ILE A 103 4.01 5.49 -11.00
N PRO A 104 4.49 6.46 -11.81
CA PRO A 104 5.32 6.19 -13.00
C PRO A 104 6.69 5.58 -12.67
N ARG A 105 7.31 5.98 -11.54
CA ARG A 105 8.61 5.46 -11.08
C ARG A 105 8.49 3.97 -10.71
N LEU A 106 7.37 3.55 -10.12
CA LEU A 106 7.07 2.17 -9.71
C LEU A 106 6.58 1.31 -10.89
N ARG A 107 7.48 1.01 -11.84
CA ARG A 107 7.17 0.31 -13.11
C ARG A 107 6.58 -1.09 -12.93
N SER A 108 7.08 -1.86 -11.96
CA SER A 108 6.62 -3.23 -11.68
C SER A 108 5.30 -3.30 -10.91
N LEU A 109 4.78 -2.17 -10.40
CA LEU A 109 3.61 -2.13 -9.55
C LEU A 109 2.34 -2.53 -10.32
N ARG A 110 1.53 -3.39 -9.72
CA ARG A 110 0.26 -3.91 -10.26
C ARG A 110 -0.90 -3.78 -9.26
N LYS A 111 -0.61 -3.69 -7.96
CA LYS A 111 -1.60 -3.42 -6.92
C LYS A 111 -1.12 -2.33 -5.96
N LEU A 112 -1.95 -1.32 -5.74
CA LEU A 112 -1.85 -0.32 -4.68
C LEU A 112 -3.20 -0.23 -3.98
N THR A 113 -3.24 -0.34 -2.66
CA THR A 113 -4.45 -0.01 -1.88
C THR A 113 -4.17 1.10 -0.87
N LEU A 114 -5.09 2.07 -0.86
CA LEU A 114 -5.14 3.22 0.04
C LEU A 114 -6.42 3.19 0.90
N GLU A 115 -7.05 2.01 1.03
CA GLU A 115 -8.28 1.76 1.79
C GLU A 115 -8.27 2.38 3.19
N THR A 116 -9.39 2.96 3.63
CA THR A 116 -9.56 3.52 4.99
C THR A 116 -8.44 4.51 5.38
N ASN A 117 -8.03 5.38 4.44
CA ASN A 117 -7.16 6.53 4.66
C ASN A 117 -7.94 7.83 4.38
N PRO A 118 -7.58 8.97 4.99
CA PRO A 118 -8.22 10.27 4.70
C PRO A 118 -8.29 10.63 3.20
N ILE A 119 -7.28 10.24 2.41
CA ILE A 119 -7.26 10.43 0.94
C ILE A 119 -8.41 9.74 0.19
N CYS A 120 -9.07 8.73 0.77
CA CYS A 120 -10.28 8.12 0.19
C CYS A 120 -11.51 9.05 0.25
N GLU A 121 -11.58 9.93 1.25
CA GLU A 121 -12.69 10.87 1.47
C GLU A 121 -12.67 12.06 0.49
N LEU A 122 -11.65 12.13 -0.38
CA LEU A 122 -11.37 13.25 -1.27
C LEU A 122 -11.56 12.84 -2.75
N PRO A 123 -12.71 13.19 -3.40
CA PRO A 123 -12.98 12.79 -4.78
C PRO A 123 -11.91 13.24 -5.78
N LYS A 124 -11.43 14.48 -5.64
CA LYS A 124 -10.35 15.05 -6.47
C LYS A 124 -9.04 14.26 -6.35
N ALA A 125 -8.67 13.83 -5.14
CA ALA A 125 -7.49 13.02 -4.90
C ALA A 125 -7.60 11.66 -5.60
N ARG A 126 -8.77 11.02 -5.46
CA ARG A 126 -9.07 9.73 -6.11
C ARG A 126 -9.01 9.83 -7.65
N GLU A 127 -9.55 10.90 -8.22
CA GLU A 127 -9.51 11.18 -9.66
C GLU A 127 -8.08 11.44 -10.16
N ALA A 128 -7.31 12.28 -9.47
CA ALA A 128 -5.91 12.56 -9.80
C ALA A 128 -5.03 11.30 -9.75
N LEU A 129 -5.17 10.49 -8.69
CA LEU A 129 -4.43 9.24 -8.54
C LEU A 129 -4.82 8.18 -9.59
N LEU A 130 -6.11 8.08 -9.93
CA LEU A 130 -6.58 7.19 -11.00
C LEU A 130 -6.07 7.64 -12.38
N SER A 131 -6.01 8.95 -12.61
CA SER A 131 -5.41 9.53 -13.82
C SER A 131 -3.91 9.20 -13.90
N ALA A 132 -3.14 9.45 -12.84
CA ALA A 132 -1.71 9.09 -12.77
C ALA A 132 -1.47 7.59 -12.96
N TRP A 133 -2.35 6.74 -12.40
CA TRP A 133 -2.27 5.28 -12.50
C TRP A 133 -2.52 4.77 -13.93
N THR A 134 -3.53 5.30 -14.61
CA THR A 134 -3.83 4.92 -15.99
C THR A 134 -2.84 5.52 -16.99
N ALA A 135 -2.39 6.76 -16.79
CA ALA A 135 -1.30 7.38 -17.56
C ALA A 135 0.03 6.62 -17.43
N ALA A 136 0.30 6.00 -16.26
CA ALA A 136 1.44 5.12 -16.05
C ALA A 136 1.25 3.68 -16.61
N GLY A 137 0.23 3.46 -17.45
CA GLY A 137 -0.03 2.21 -18.16
C GLY A 137 -0.45 1.05 -17.24
N LYS A 138 -1.07 1.33 -16.09
CA LYS A 138 -1.44 0.31 -15.10
C LYS A 138 -2.95 0.02 -15.13
N GLU A 139 -3.28 -1.25 -14.96
CA GLU A 139 -4.66 -1.77 -14.88
C GLU A 139 -5.49 -1.01 -13.83
N PRO A 140 -6.62 -0.35 -14.17
CA PRO A 140 -7.42 0.44 -13.21
C PRO A 140 -7.84 -0.35 -11.96
N ARG A 141 -8.11 -1.66 -12.12
CA ARG A 141 -8.47 -2.58 -11.03
C ARG A 141 -7.34 -2.84 -10.02
N GLY A 142 -6.12 -2.41 -10.33
CA GLY A 142 -4.95 -2.47 -9.45
C GLY A 142 -4.92 -1.38 -8.39
N LEU A 143 -5.61 -0.26 -8.60
CA LEU A 143 -5.69 0.84 -7.64
C LEU A 143 -7.01 0.74 -6.84
N LEU A 144 -6.90 0.54 -5.53
CA LEU A 144 -8.04 0.30 -4.65
C LEU A 144 -8.25 1.44 -3.64
N PHE A 145 -9.49 1.92 -3.61
CA PHE A 145 -10.02 2.86 -2.62
C PHE A 145 -11.34 2.27 -2.10
N PHE A 146 -11.43 2.07 -0.80
CA PHE A 146 -12.68 1.84 -0.08
C PHE A 146 -12.61 2.66 1.21
N TYR A 147 -13.77 3.03 1.74
CA TYR A 147 -13.93 3.75 3.00
C TYR A 147 -13.96 2.70 4.12
#